data_AF-A0A5M8RI11-F1
#
_entry.id   AF-A0A5M8RI11-F1
#
_cell.length_a   1.000
_cell.length_b   1.000
_cell.length_c   1.000
_cell.angle_alpha   90.00
_cell.angle_beta   90.00
_cell.angle_gamma   90.00
#
_symmetry.space_group_name_H-M   'P 1'
#
loop_
_entity.id
_entity.type
_entity.pdbx_description
1 polymer ?
#
loop_
_entity_poly.entity_id
_entity_poly.type
_entity_poly.pdbx_seq_one_letter_code
_entity_poly.pdbx_strand_id
1 'polypeptide(L)'
;MKKFYKGLIVSALSISSLALPALTSQASAQEPVYAKQVVQPAAVDFRMLRNSNVLLFNGYTRWEIVSGSHLISISPGGVVSSHSSLGTALVYAYDINDNYIIYKITVEPR
;
A
#
# COMPACT_ATOMS: atom_id res chain seq x y z
N MET A 1 54.46 -43.77 -5.39
CA MET A 1 53.49 -42.67 -5.25
C MET A 1 53.37 -41.92 -6.58
N LYS A 2 52.13 -41.61 -7.02
CA LYS A 2 51.78 -41.06 -8.34
C LYS A 2 51.79 -39.52 -8.34
N LYS A 3 52.56 -38.96 -9.28
CA LYS A 3 52.36 -37.77 -10.16
C LYS A 3 51.37 -36.66 -9.71
N PHE A 4 51.78 -35.39 -9.79
CA PHE A 4 51.51 -34.47 -10.92
C PHE A 4 51.89 -33.02 -10.55
N TYR A 5 52.81 -32.44 -11.33
CA TYR A 5 53.01 -30.99 -11.42
C TYR A 5 51.82 -30.35 -12.13
N LYS A 6 51.22 -29.30 -11.56
CA LYS A 6 50.36 -28.33 -12.27
C LYS A 6 50.53 -26.96 -11.64
N GLY A 7 51.14 -26.05 -12.40
CA GLY A 7 51.17 -24.63 -12.07
C GLY A 7 49.80 -23.98 -12.27
N LEU A 8 49.61 -22.83 -11.64
CA LEU A 8 48.59 -21.87 -12.08
C LEU A 8 49.01 -20.45 -11.67
N ILE A 9 49.42 -19.69 -12.68
CA ILE A 9 49.69 -18.26 -12.65
C ILE A 9 48.34 -17.57 -12.55
N VAL A 10 48.16 -16.68 -11.56
CA VAL A 10 46.97 -15.83 -11.48
C VAL A 10 47.41 -14.38 -11.58
N SER A 11 47.15 -13.81 -12.75
CA SER A 11 47.38 -12.41 -13.12
C SER A 11 46.45 -11.48 -12.33
N ALA A 12 46.99 -10.43 -11.74
CA ALA A 12 46.20 -9.34 -11.15
C ALA A 12 45.67 -8.43 -12.27
N LEU A 13 44.35 -8.35 -12.42
CA LEU A 13 43.68 -7.47 -13.38
C LEU A 13 43.55 -6.07 -12.77
N SER A 14 44.42 -5.15 -13.18
CA SER A 14 44.35 -3.73 -12.82
C SER A 14 43.20 -3.05 -13.57
N ILE A 15 42.13 -2.68 -12.86
CA ILE A 15 41.03 -1.89 -13.42
C ILE A 15 41.40 -0.42 -13.28
N SER A 16 41.76 0.21 -14.40
CA SER A 16 41.88 1.66 -14.50
C SER A 16 40.48 2.26 -14.45
N SER A 17 40.18 3.15 -13.50
CA SER A 17 38.93 3.89 -13.46
C SER A 17 38.94 4.97 -14.54
N LEU A 18 38.00 4.87 -15.47
CA LEU A 18 37.78 5.84 -16.53
C LEU A 18 36.99 7.02 -15.94
N ALA A 19 37.63 8.19 -15.82
CA ALA A 19 36.97 9.42 -15.38
C ALA A 19 36.16 10.03 -16.54
N LEU A 20 34.84 10.12 -16.38
CA LEU A 20 33.96 10.82 -17.32
C LEU A 20 33.82 12.30 -16.92
N PRO A 21 33.89 13.27 -17.87
CA PRO A 21 33.60 14.67 -17.58
C PRO A 21 32.11 14.87 -17.29
N ALA A 22 31.79 15.61 -16.22
CA ALA A 22 30.43 16.03 -15.91
C ALA A 22 29.96 17.08 -16.93
N LEU A 23 29.09 16.68 -17.86
CA LEU A 23 28.36 17.57 -18.73
C LEU A 23 27.04 17.96 -18.05
N THR A 24 27.04 19.07 -17.30
CA THR A 24 25.80 19.62 -16.74
C THR A 24 25.13 20.52 -17.77
N SER A 25 24.29 19.93 -18.63
CA SER A 25 23.23 20.67 -19.31
C SER A 25 21.97 20.59 -18.45
N GLN A 26 21.72 21.60 -17.60
CA GLN A 26 20.43 21.77 -16.96
C GLN A 26 19.42 22.26 -17.99
N ALA A 27 18.84 21.34 -18.75
CA ALA A 27 17.57 21.57 -19.41
C ALA A 27 16.46 21.27 -18.39
N SER A 28 15.94 22.30 -17.72
CA SER A 28 14.72 22.18 -16.94
C SER A 28 13.54 22.08 -17.93
N ALA A 29 13.17 20.86 -18.26
CA ALA A 29 11.87 20.58 -18.87
C ALA A 29 10.85 20.57 -17.73
N GLN A 30 10.15 21.68 -17.55
CA GLN A 30 8.96 21.73 -16.71
C GLN A 30 7.89 20.87 -17.40
N GLU A 31 7.77 19.59 -17.03
CA GLU A 31 6.61 18.81 -17.42
C GLU A 31 5.37 19.48 -16.81
N PRO A 32 4.31 19.77 -17.58
CA PRO A 32 3.05 20.12 -16.99
C PRO A 32 2.59 18.89 -16.20
N VAL A 33 2.64 19.01 -14.87
CA VAL A 33 1.99 18.08 -13.96
C VAL A 33 0.52 18.10 -14.35
N TYR A 34 0.13 17.18 -15.23
CA TYR A 34 -1.24 16.72 -15.32
C TYR A 34 -1.49 16.05 -13.97
N ALA A 35 -1.86 16.86 -12.98
CA ALA A 35 -2.53 16.39 -11.80
C ALA A 35 -3.80 15.74 -12.37
N LYS A 36 -3.70 14.44 -12.67
CA LYS A 36 -4.84 13.57 -12.83
C LYS A 36 -5.56 13.76 -11.51
N GLN A 37 -6.54 14.65 -11.50
CA GLN A 37 -7.43 14.83 -10.38
C GLN A 37 -8.10 13.48 -10.26
N VAL A 38 -7.50 12.62 -9.44
CA VAL A 38 -8.11 11.39 -8.98
C VAL A 38 -9.35 11.93 -8.31
N VAL A 39 -10.48 11.84 -9.03
CA VAL A 39 -11.79 12.05 -8.46
C VAL A 39 -11.81 11.10 -7.28
N GLN A 40 -11.56 11.64 -6.09
CA GLN A 40 -11.55 10.85 -4.88
C GLN A 40 -12.93 10.23 -4.83
N PRO A 41 -13.04 8.89 -4.85
CA PRO A 41 -14.34 8.25 -4.68
C PRO A 41 -14.95 8.86 -3.43
N ALA A 42 -16.21 9.30 -3.51
CA ALA A 42 -16.89 9.92 -2.39
C ALA A 42 -16.72 9.01 -1.16
N ALA A 43 -15.94 9.47 -0.19
CA ALA A 43 -15.67 8.69 1.01
C ALA A 43 -16.93 8.75 1.88
N VAL A 44 -17.48 7.58 2.20
CA VAL A 44 -18.62 7.46 3.11
C VAL A 44 -18.08 7.54 4.53
N ASP A 45 -18.40 8.65 5.19
CA ASP A 45 -18.09 8.82 6.61
C ASP A 45 -19.11 8.05 7.46
N PHE A 46 -18.64 7.05 8.20
CA PHE A 46 -19.44 6.26 9.12
C PHE A 46 -18.89 6.38 10.54
N ARG A 47 -19.78 6.49 11.53
CA ARG A 47 -19.42 6.55 12.94
C ARG A 47 -20.02 5.36 13.66
N MET A 48 -19.20 4.70 14.47
CA MET A 48 -19.64 3.58 15.29
C MET A 48 -19.13 3.73 16.71
N LEU A 49 -19.92 3.24 17.67
CA LEU A 49 -19.50 3.19 19.06
C LEU A 49 -18.51 2.06 19.27
N ARG A 50 -17.56 2.24 20.19
CA ARG A 50 -16.64 1.20 20.63
C ARG A 50 -17.37 -0.06 21.13
N ASN A 51 -16.81 -1.24 20.85
CA ASN A 51 -17.37 -2.56 21.20
C ASN A 51 -18.80 -2.78 20.67
N SER A 52 -19.11 -2.21 19.51
CA SER A 52 -20.38 -2.41 18.79
C SER A 52 -20.19 -3.21 17.50
N ASN A 53 -21.28 -3.80 17.04
CA ASN A 53 -21.38 -4.54 15.78
C ASN A 53 -22.40 -3.85 14.89
N VAL A 54 -22.04 -3.56 13.65
CA VAL A 54 -22.92 -2.94 12.66
C VAL A 54 -22.80 -3.67 11.33
N LEU A 55 -23.93 -4.02 10.73
CA LEU A 55 -23.96 -4.55 9.37
C LEU A 55 -23.84 -3.39 8.37
N LEU A 56 -22.67 -3.23 7.75
CA LEU A 56 -22.38 -2.13 6.82
C LEU A 56 -22.18 -2.61 5.39
N PHE A 57 -21.54 -3.76 5.21
CA PHE A 57 -21.13 -4.23 3.89
C PHE A 57 -22.10 -5.23 3.28
N ASN A 58 -23.37 -5.20 3.71
CA ASN A 58 -24.41 -6.03 3.13
C ASN A 58 -24.70 -5.60 1.70
N GLY A 59 -24.46 -6.49 0.74
CA GLY A 59 -24.61 -6.22 -0.70
C GLY A 59 -23.29 -5.99 -1.45
N TYR A 60 -22.16 -5.86 -0.75
CA TYR A 60 -20.84 -5.85 -1.39
C TYR A 60 -20.30 -7.26 -1.57
N THR A 61 -19.54 -7.48 -2.65
CA THR A 61 -18.98 -8.79 -2.98
C THR A 61 -17.64 -9.03 -2.30
N ARG A 62 -16.88 -7.96 -2.04
CA ARG A 62 -15.55 -8.01 -1.40
C ARG A 62 -15.30 -6.74 -0.61
N TRP A 63 -14.51 -6.84 0.45
CA TRP A 63 -14.02 -5.67 1.19
C TRP A 63 -12.58 -5.88 1.65
N GLU A 64 -11.88 -4.77 1.83
CA GLU A 64 -10.49 -4.74 2.28
C GLU A 64 -10.30 -3.64 3.30
N ILE A 65 -9.72 -3.97 4.45
CA ILE A 65 -9.33 -2.98 5.45
C ILE A 65 -7.96 -2.42 5.05
N VAL A 66 -7.97 -1.24 4.47
CA VAL A 66 -6.76 -0.53 4.02
C VAL A 66 -5.96 -0.01 5.20
N SER A 67 -6.65 0.44 6.26
CA SER A 67 -6.03 0.92 7.48
C SER A 67 -6.96 0.73 8.67
N GLY A 68 -6.39 0.55 9.87
CA GLY A 68 -7.15 0.44 11.11
C GLY A 68 -7.68 -0.97 11.41
N SER A 69 -7.00 -2.02 10.97
CA SER A 69 -7.35 -3.42 11.33
C SER A 69 -7.28 -3.73 12.83
N HIS A 70 -6.60 -2.89 13.62
CA HIS A 70 -6.60 -2.95 15.09
C HIS A 70 -7.82 -2.25 15.72
N LEU A 71 -8.58 -1.47 14.94
CA LEU A 71 -9.78 -0.74 15.37
C LEU A 71 -11.04 -1.53 15.06
N ILE A 72 -11.07 -2.22 13.92
CA ILE A 72 -12.23 -2.97 13.44
C ILE A 72 -11.84 -4.34 12.88
N SER A 73 -12.79 -5.26 12.90
CA SER A 73 -12.77 -6.50 12.13
C SER A 73 -14.07 -6.61 11.33
N ILE A 74 -14.01 -7.29 10.19
CA ILE A 74 -15.16 -7.47 9.31
C ILE A 74 -15.38 -8.97 9.11
N SER A 75 -16.58 -9.44 9.46
CA SER A 75 -16.95 -10.84 9.25
C SER A 75 -17.23 -11.13 7.78
N PRO A 76 -17.16 -12.40 7.33
CA PRO A 76 -17.56 -12.81 5.98
C PRO A 76 -18.98 -12.42 5.56
N GLY A 77 -19.85 -12.02 6.50
CA GLY A 77 -21.21 -11.54 6.23
C GLY A 77 -21.33 -10.02 6.14
N GLY A 78 -20.21 -9.28 6.14
CA GLY A 78 -20.20 -7.81 6.08
C GLY A 78 -20.55 -7.11 7.39
N VAL A 79 -20.51 -7.83 8.52
CA VAL A 79 -20.67 -7.24 9.86
C VAL A 79 -19.34 -6.65 10.30
N VAL A 80 -19.35 -5.36 10.61
CA VAL A 80 -18.20 -4.63 11.14
C VAL A 80 -18.29 -4.60 12.65
N SER A 81 -17.28 -5.18 13.29
CA SER A 81 -17.11 -5.24 14.73
C SER A 81 -15.99 -4.28 15.12
N SER A 82 -16.28 -3.35 16.03
CA SER A 82 -15.25 -2.48 16.63
C SER A 82 -14.61 -3.14 17.84
N HIS A 83 -13.31 -2.92 17.97
CA HIS A 83 -12.52 -3.30 19.14
C HIS A 83 -12.58 -2.22 20.23
N SER A 84 -11.72 -2.32 21.25
CA SER A 84 -11.61 -1.37 22.37
C SER A 84 -10.85 -0.08 22.03
N SER A 85 -10.21 -0.02 20.87
CA SER A 85 -9.39 1.10 20.42
C SER A 85 -10.23 2.18 19.73
N LEU A 86 -9.83 3.44 19.89
CA LEU A 86 -10.46 4.59 19.24
C LEU A 86 -9.63 5.02 18.02
N GLY A 87 -10.29 5.58 17.01
CA GLY A 87 -9.61 6.09 15.83
C GLY A 87 -10.46 5.99 14.58
N THR A 88 -9.79 6.05 13.42
CA THR A 88 -10.45 5.97 12.12
C THR A 88 -9.84 4.85 11.29
N ALA A 89 -10.68 3.93 10.85
CA ALA A 89 -10.34 2.87 9.92
C ALA A 89 -10.78 3.24 8.50
N LEU A 90 -10.01 2.80 7.51
CA LEU A 90 -10.34 2.94 6.09
C LEU A 90 -10.61 1.58 5.51
N VAL A 91 -11.77 1.43 4.88
CA VAL A 91 -12.20 0.18 4.26
C VAL A 91 -12.62 0.44 2.83
N TYR A 92 -12.15 -0.38 1.90
CA TYR A 92 -12.66 -0.38 0.53
C TYR A 92 -13.69 -1.48 0.41
N ALA A 93 -14.88 -1.13 -0.08
CA ALA A 93 -15.95 -2.06 -0.35
C ALA A 93 -16.19 -2.11 -1.86
N TYR A 94 -16.13 -3.31 -2.44
CA TYR A 94 -16.22 -3.57 -3.87
C TYR A 94 -17.59 -4.16 -4.22
N ASP A 95 -18.23 -3.61 -5.23
CA ASP A 95 -19.44 -4.14 -5.83
C ASP A 95 -19.12 -5.28 -6.83
N ILE A 96 -20.13 -5.96 -7.38
CA ILE A 96 -20.02 -7.00 -8.40
C ILE A 96 -19.31 -6.53 -9.67
N ASN A 97 -19.30 -5.22 -9.91
CA ASN A 97 -18.67 -4.58 -11.07
C ASN A 97 -17.21 -4.16 -10.78
N ASP A 98 -16.62 -4.56 -9.65
CA ASP A 98 -15.31 -4.12 -9.15
C ASP A 98 -15.17 -2.60 -8.91
N ASN A 99 -16.30 -1.87 -8.94
CA ASN A 99 -16.36 -0.50 -8.45
C ASN A 99 -16.19 -0.50 -6.94
N TYR A 100 -15.36 0.40 -6.43
CA TYR A 100 -15.11 0.50 -4.99
C TYR A 100 -15.61 1.82 -4.41
N ILE A 101 -16.09 1.74 -3.17
CA ILE A 101 -16.44 2.88 -2.34
C ILE A 101 -15.51 2.86 -1.12
N ILE A 102 -15.01 4.05 -0.76
CA ILE A 102 -14.16 4.22 0.41
C ILE A 102 -15.06 4.49 1.62
N TYR A 103 -14.95 3.67 2.65
CA TYR A 103 -15.60 3.88 3.93
C TYR A 103 -14.58 4.37 4.95
N LYS A 104 -14.86 5.52 5.56
CA LYS A 104 -14.09 6.08 6.67
C LYS A 104 -14.85 5.83 7.96
N ILE A 105 -14.46 4.78 8.67
CA ILE A 105 -15.15 4.31 9.88
C ILE A 105 -14.47 4.90 11.10
N THR A 106 -15.15 5.83 11.78
CA THR A 106 -14.66 6.44 13.02
C THR A 106 -15.23 5.69 14.21
N VAL A 107 -14.36 5.15 15.06
CA VAL A 107 -14.73 4.50 16.32
C VAL A 107 -14.70 5.53 17.44
N GLU A 108 -15.88 5.82 17.98
CA GLU A 108 -16.10 6.79 19.05
C GLU A 108 -16.24 6.10 20.42
N PRO A 109 -15.93 6.81 21.52
CA PRO A 109 -16.21 6.30 22.85
C PRO A 109 -17.71 6.10 23.06
N ARG A 110 -18.05 5.16 23.95
CA ARG A 110 -19.42 4.88 24.36
C ARG A 110 -19.84 5.77 25.52
#